data_AF-A0A899G1U6-F1
#
_entry.id   AF-A0A899G1U6-F1
#
_cell.length_a   1.000
_cell.length_b   1.000
_cell.length_c   1.000
_cell.angle_alpha   90.00
_cell.angle_beta   90.00
_cell.angle_gamma   90.00
#
_symmetry.space_group_name_H-M   'P 1'
#
loop_
_entity.id
_entity.type
_entity.pdbx_description
1 polymer ?
#
loop_
_entity_poly.entity_id
_entity_poly.type
_entity_poly.pdbx_seq_one_letter_code
_entity_poly.pdbx_strand_id
1 'polypeptide(L)'
;MKNNQRLKIRTPKKFEKEALEYDWNISWNFLSQAIRDIYKKNSYVLSFEELYRNVYNSVLHKQGDKLYDGIKSIIQEHLENISNFEIQPVYKKIKTLNEINITDIEIIEVSSYYLQTLKNVWNEYIFCTNMISHILKYMDKVYTRQANKLRIYDS
;
A
#
# COMPACT_ATOMS: atom_id res chain seq x y z
N MET A 1 -15.25 -54.91 -19.65
CA MET A 1 -15.90 -53.59 -19.72
C MET A 1 -15.55 -52.82 -18.45
N LYS A 2 -14.75 -51.75 -18.55
CA LYS A 2 -14.27 -50.95 -17.39
C LYS A 2 -15.35 -49.94 -16.97
N ASN A 3 -15.83 -50.06 -15.74
CA ASN A 3 -16.86 -49.19 -15.17
C ASN A 3 -16.19 -48.02 -14.42
N ASN A 4 -16.04 -46.86 -15.07
CA ASN A 4 -15.44 -45.66 -14.49
C ASN A 4 -16.52 -44.82 -13.78
N GLN A 5 -16.77 -45.09 -12.50
CA GLN A 5 -17.52 -44.16 -11.66
C GLN A 5 -16.61 -43.01 -11.23
N ARG A 6 -16.88 -41.81 -11.74
CA ARG A 6 -16.17 -40.58 -11.32
C ARG A 6 -16.40 -40.36 -9.82
N LEU A 7 -15.30 -40.35 -9.04
CA LEU A 7 -15.30 -39.92 -7.65
C LEU A 7 -15.80 -38.47 -7.58
N LYS A 8 -17.00 -38.25 -7.04
CA LYS A 8 -17.51 -36.90 -6.77
C LYS A 8 -16.69 -36.30 -5.62
N ILE A 9 -15.74 -35.43 -5.96
CA ILE A 9 -15.00 -34.63 -4.98
C ILE A 9 -16.02 -33.70 -4.31
N ARG A 10 -16.29 -33.94 -3.01
CA ARG A 10 -17.09 -33.03 -2.19
C ARG A 10 -16.20 -31.87 -1.75
N THR A 11 -16.74 -30.66 -1.80
CA THR A 11 -16.11 -29.47 -1.22
C THR A 11 -15.86 -29.73 0.27
N PRO A 12 -14.65 -29.51 0.81
CA PRO A 12 -14.36 -29.81 2.21
C PRO A 12 -15.19 -28.90 3.14
N LYS A 13 -16.11 -29.49 3.92
CA LYS A 13 -16.89 -28.79 4.96
C LYS A 13 -16.04 -28.25 6.13
N LYS A 14 -14.71 -28.41 6.07
CA LYS A 14 -13.78 -27.85 7.07
C LYS A 14 -13.64 -26.32 6.95
N PHE A 15 -13.81 -25.76 5.74
CA PHE A 15 -13.62 -24.33 5.48
C PHE A 15 -14.64 -23.40 6.16
N GLU A 16 -15.83 -23.89 6.52
CA GLU A 16 -16.82 -23.09 7.27
C GLU A 16 -16.50 -22.99 8.77
N LYS A 17 -15.70 -23.90 9.33
CA LYS A 17 -15.37 -23.88 10.76
C LYS A 17 -14.21 -22.96 11.11
N GLU A 18 -13.30 -22.69 10.17
CA GLU A 18 -12.22 -21.70 10.35
C GLU A 18 -12.73 -20.24 10.21
N ALA A 19 -13.95 -20.04 9.71
CA ALA A 19 -14.62 -18.74 9.61
C ALA A 19 -15.22 -18.23 10.93
N LEU A 20 -15.10 -18.99 12.02
CA LEU A 20 -15.54 -18.58 13.35
C LEU A 20 -14.39 -17.82 14.02
N GLU A 21 -14.60 -16.51 14.22
CA GLU A 21 -13.67 -15.48 14.73
C GLU A 21 -12.67 -14.85 13.75
N TYR A 22 -13.10 -14.54 12.53
CA TYR A 22 -12.47 -13.42 11.82
C TYR A 22 -12.77 -12.11 12.57
N ASP A 23 -11.78 -11.56 13.27
CA ASP A 23 -11.85 -10.21 13.84
C ASP A 23 -11.21 -9.20 12.86
N TRP A 24 -12.04 -8.28 12.37
CA TRP A 24 -11.61 -7.19 11.50
C TRP A 24 -10.53 -6.33 12.15
N ASN A 25 -10.67 -5.99 13.43
CA ASN A 25 -9.74 -5.06 14.08
C ASN A 25 -8.35 -5.66 14.19
N ILE A 26 -8.26 -6.95 14.54
CA ILE A 26 -6.97 -7.66 14.59
C ILE A 26 -6.37 -7.73 13.18
N SER A 27 -7.18 -8.13 12.20
CA SER A 27 -6.73 -8.29 10.81
C SER A 27 -6.26 -6.97 10.19
N TRP A 28 -7.04 -5.91 10.40
CA TRP A 28 -6.75 -4.56 9.93
C TRP A 28 -5.56 -3.94 10.64
N ASN A 29 -5.42 -4.10 11.96
CA ASN A 29 -4.26 -3.60 12.69
C ASN A 29 -2.97 -4.26 12.21
N PHE A 30 -2.99 -5.58 12.00
CA PHE A 30 -1.84 -6.30 11.44
C PHE A 30 -1.45 -5.78 10.05
N LEU A 31 -2.43 -5.66 9.13
CA LEU A 31 -2.17 -5.22 7.77
C LEU A 31 -1.75 -3.74 7.69
N SER A 32 -2.44 -2.85 8.41
CA SER A 32 -2.13 -1.41 8.41
C SER A 32 -0.76 -1.13 9.02
N GLN A 33 -0.37 -1.85 10.08
CA GLN A 33 0.97 -1.75 10.65
C GLN A 33 2.02 -2.21 9.63
N ALA A 34 1.81 -3.34 8.96
CA ALA A 34 2.72 -3.82 7.93
C ALA A 34 2.87 -2.83 6.76
N ILE A 35 1.78 -2.20 6.30
CA ILE A 35 1.85 -1.16 5.26
C ILE A 35 2.68 0.04 5.74
N ARG A 36 2.50 0.48 6.99
CA ARG A 36 3.32 1.53 7.58
C ARG A 36 4.80 1.12 7.70
N ASP A 37 5.08 -0.13 8.00
CA ASP A 37 6.45 -0.65 8.09
C ASP A 37 7.11 -0.73 6.71
N ILE A 38 6.35 -0.98 5.63
CA ILE A 38 6.85 -0.86 4.26
C ILE A 38 7.30 0.58 3.98
N TYR A 39 6.49 1.58 4.35
CA TYR A 39 6.86 2.99 4.18
C TYR A 39 8.03 3.42 5.07
N LYS A 40 8.26 2.75 6.21
CA LYS A 40 9.42 2.97 7.09
C LYS A 40 10.67 2.20 6.69
N LYS A 41 10.68 1.51 5.54
CA LYS A 41 11.77 0.63 5.08
C LYS A 41 12.07 -0.56 5.99
N ASN A 42 11.11 -0.95 6.83
CA ASN A 42 11.21 -2.10 7.73
C ASN A 42 10.55 -3.36 7.15
N SER A 43 10.47 -3.45 5.81
CA SER A 43 9.74 -4.52 5.13
C SER A 43 10.39 -5.90 5.21
N TYR A 44 11.66 -5.98 5.61
CA TYR A 44 12.40 -7.24 5.75
C TYR A 44 11.85 -8.15 6.87
N VAL A 45 11.11 -7.59 7.82
CA VAL A 45 10.50 -8.32 8.94
C VAL A 45 9.13 -8.92 8.54
N LEU A 46 8.59 -8.55 7.37
CA LEU A 46 7.23 -8.87 6.99
C LEU A 46 7.13 -10.22 6.27
N SER A 47 6.19 -11.06 6.70
CA SER A 47 5.81 -12.27 5.97
C SER A 47 4.81 -11.93 4.87
N PHE A 48 5.26 -11.98 3.61
CA PHE A 48 4.40 -11.70 2.45
C PHE A 48 3.21 -12.68 2.37
N GLU A 49 3.41 -13.95 2.72
CA GLU A 49 2.34 -14.95 2.69
C GLU A 49 1.25 -14.66 3.72
N GLU A 50 1.62 -14.26 4.95
CA GLU A 50 0.67 -13.92 6.00
C GLU A 50 -0.14 -12.68 5.63
N LEU A 51 0.51 -11.65 5.09
CA LEU A 51 -0.15 -10.43 4.62
C LEU A 51 -1.12 -10.74 3.47
N TYR A 52 -0.71 -11.55 2.50
CA TYR A 52 -1.58 -11.95 1.40
C TYR A 52 -2.80 -12.78 1.89
N ARG A 53 -2.60 -13.71 2.83
CA ARG A 53 -3.70 -14.49 3.45
C ARG A 53 -4.66 -13.59 4.22
N ASN A 54 -4.14 -12.61 4.96
CA ASN A 54 -4.96 -11.63 5.67
C ASN A 54 -5.86 -10.84 4.72
N VAL A 55 -5.30 -10.32 3.61
CA VAL A 55 -6.07 -9.62 2.57
C VAL A 55 -7.12 -10.54 1.95
N TYR A 56 -6.74 -11.77 1.61
CA TYR A 56 -7.67 -12.76 1.07
C TYR A 56 -8.87 -13.01 2.01
N ASN A 57 -8.61 -13.25 3.29
CA ASN A 57 -9.65 -13.46 4.29
C ASN A 57 -10.55 -12.21 4.43
N SER A 58 -9.96 -11.02 4.49
CA SER A 58 -10.70 -9.76 4.60
C SER A 58 -11.67 -9.54 3.44
N VAL A 59 -11.24 -9.83 2.21
CA VAL A 59 -12.10 -9.76 1.02
C VAL A 59 -13.17 -10.86 1.03
N LEU A 60 -12.82 -12.07 1.46
CA LEU A 60 -13.75 -13.20 1.57
C LEU A 60 -14.89 -12.91 2.56
N HIS A 61 -14.59 -12.23 3.67
CA HIS A 61 -15.56 -11.79 4.67
C HIS A 61 -16.33 -10.52 4.27
N LYS A 62 -16.31 -10.13 2.98
CA LYS A 62 -17.03 -8.99 2.41
C LYS A 62 -16.64 -7.62 3.01
N GLN A 63 -15.38 -7.48 3.43
CA GLN A 63 -14.86 -6.21 3.98
C GLN A 63 -13.96 -5.45 3.00
N GLY A 64 -14.08 -5.74 1.70
CA GLY A 64 -13.30 -5.09 0.65
C GLY A 64 -13.46 -3.57 0.62
N ASP A 65 -14.66 -3.04 0.89
CA ASP A 65 -14.89 -1.59 0.97
C ASP A 65 -14.05 -0.94 2.07
N LYS A 66 -14.17 -1.44 3.30
CA LYS A 66 -13.43 -0.93 4.46
C LYS A 66 -11.92 -1.05 4.27
N LEU A 67 -11.49 -2.15 3.66
CA LEU A 67 -10.08 -2.40 3.36
C LEU A 67 -9.54 -1.38 2.36
N TYR A 68 -10.23 -1.17 1.24
CA TYR A 68 -9.84 -0.19 0.23
C TYR A 68 -9.76 1.23 0.81
N ASP A 69 -10.79 1.66 1.54
CA ASP A 69 -10.85 3.00 2.10
C ASP A 69 -9.77 3.20 3.18
N GLY A 70 -9.52 2.18 4.01
CA GLY A 70 -8.44 2.21 5.00
C GLY A 70 -7.06 2.31 4.36
N ILE A 71 -6.79 1.55 3.29
CA ILE A 71 -5.51 1.60 2.57
C ILE A 71 -5.32 2.97 1.94
N LYS A 72 -6.36 3.50 1.28
CA LYS A 72 -6.35 4.84 0.71
C LYS A 72 -6.02 5.90 1.76
N SER A 73 -6.61 5.80 2.96
CA SER A 73 -6.31 6.69 4.08
C SER A 73 -4.84 6.61 4.51
N ILE A 74 -4.23 5.42 4.56
CA ILE A 74 -2.81 5.27 4.92
C ILE A 74 -1.90 5.86 3.85
N ILE A 75 -2.20 5.64 2.57
CA ILE A 75 -1.44 6.22 1.46
C ILE A 75 -1.52 7.75 1.52
N GLN A 76 -2.71 8.30 1.73
CA GLN A 76 -2.91 9.75 1.89
C GLN A 76 -2.12 10.30 3.09
N GLU A 77 -2.22 9.67 4.26
CA GLU A 77 -1.45 10.04 5.46
C GLU A 77 0.05 10.07 5.17
N HIS A 78 0.58 9.06 4.47
CA HIS A 78 1.99 8.99 4.12
C HIS A 78 2.42 10.09 3.14
N LEU A 79 1.64 10.36 2.10
CA LEU A 79 1.92 11.41 1.12
C LEU A 79 1.86 12.82 1.75
N GLU A 80 0.90 13.06 2.65
CA GLU A 80 0.82 14.31 3.41
C GLU A 80 2.06 14.50 4.30
N ASN A 81 2.54 13.44 4.93
CA ASN A 81 3.76 13.48 5.73
C ASN A 81 5.00 13.80 4.86
N ILE A 82 5.17 13.12 3.73
CA ILE A 82 6.25 13.42 2.77
C ILE A 82 6.19 14.90 2.35
N SER A 83 5.01 15.37 1.97
CA SER A 83 4.81 16.75 1.54
C SER A 83 5.24 17.73 2.64
N ASN A 84 4.75 17.53 3.86
CA ASN A 84 4.95 18.48 4.97
C ASN A 84 6.38 18.47 5.52
N PHE A 85 7.02 17.30 5.59
CA PHE A 85 8.30 17.13 6.29
C PHE A 85 9.51 17.07 5.36
N GLU A 86 9.34 16.66 4.09
CA GLU A 86 10.46 16.53 3.15
C GLU A 86 10.42 17.59 2.04
N ILE A 87 9.26 17.80 1.41
CA ILE A 87 9.16 18.65 0.21
C ILE A 87 8.97 20.14 0.59
N GLN A 88 8.02 20.44 1.47
CA GLN A 88 7.67 21.82 1.85
C GLN A 88 8.84 22.61 2.46
N PRO A 89 9.69 22.05 3.34
CA PRO A 89 10.81 22.79 3.91
C PRO A 89 11.82 23.23 2.84
N VAL A 90 12.14 22.33 1.90
CA VAL A 90 13.09 22.60 0.82
C VAL A 90 12.50 23.61 -0.17
N TYR A 91 11.22 23.47 -0.49
CA TYR A 91 10.52 24.43 -1.35
C TYR A 91 10.49 25.84 -0.74
N LYS A 92 10.17 25.95 0.56
CA LYS A 92 10.19 27.25 1.28
C LYS A 92 11.59 27.86 1.26
N LYS A 93 12.64 27.06 1.46
CA LYS A 93 14.03 27.51 1.37
C LYS A 93 14.35 28.11 -0.01
N ILE A 94 13.96 27.44 -1.10
CA ILE A 94 14.13 27.97 -2.46
C ILE A 94 13.39 29.29 -2.64
N LYS A 95 12.12 29.35 -2.20
CA LYS A 95 11.30 30.55 -2.34
C LYS A 95 11.93 31.75 -1.63
N THR A 96 12.39 31.57 -0.39
CA THR A 96 13.07 32.64 0.36
C THR A 96 14.37 33.09 -0.30
N LEU A 97 15.13 32.16 -0.90
CA LEU A 97 16.39 32.49 -1.57
C LEU A 97 16.17 33.22 -2.90
N ASN A 98 15.09 32.94 -3.62
CA ASN A 98 14.75 33.67 -4.84
C ASN A 98 14.25 35.10 -4.56
N GLU A 99 13.74 35.37 -3.37
CA GLU A 99 13.28 36.70 -2.95
C GLU A 99 14.44 37.63 -2.53
N ILE A 100 15.60 37.05 -2.19
CA ILE A 100 16.82 37.77 -1.80
C ILE A 100 17.78 37.68 -3.00
N ASN A 101 18.27 38.78 -3.55
CA ASN A 101 19.21 38.78 -4.70
C ASN A 101 20.58 38.16 -4.33
N ILE A 102 20.62 36.85 -4.11
CA ILE A 102 21.79 36.04 -3.80
C ILE A 102 22.47 35.61 -5.11
N THR A 103 23.76 35.29 -5.04
CA THR A 103 24.56 34.76 -6.14
C THR A 103 23.92 33.53 -6.77
N ASP A 104 23.92 33.46 -8.11
CA ASP A 104 23.29 32.39 -8.90
C ASP A 104 23.72 30.96 -8.50
N ILE A 105 24.93 30.82 -7.95
CA ILE A 105 25.51 29.54 -7.53
C ILE A 105 24.71 28.90 -6.39
N GLU A 106 24.34 29.67 -5.35
CA GLU A 106 23.61 29.12 -4.20
C GLU A 106 22.18 28.70 -4.58
N ILE A 107 21.54 29.44 -5.50
CA ILE A 107 20.21 29.12 -6.03
C ILE A 107 20.26 27.80 -6.81
N ILE A 108 21.29 27.60 -7.65
CA ILE A 108 21.47 26.37 -8.43
C ILE A 108 21.69 25.17 -7.50
N GLU A 109 22.52 25.30 -6.46
CA GLU A 109 22.78 24.23 -5.50
C GLU A 109 21.52 23.79 -4.76
N VAL A 110 20.73 24.75 -4.24
CA VAL A 110 19.50 24.44 -3.51
C VAL A 110 18.43 23.85 -4.46
N SER A 111 18.34 24.35 -5.68
CA SER A 111 17.43 23.81 -6.71
C SER A 111 17.80 22.38 -7.09
N SER A 112 19.09 22.10 -7.28
CA SER A 112 19.60 20.74 -7.53
C SER A 112 19.28 19.80 -6.38
N TYR A 113 19.51 20.25 -5.13
CA TYR A 113 19.17 19.49 -3.94
C TYR A 113 17.66 19.16 -3.86
N TYR A 114 16.80 20.12 -4.17
CA TYR A 114 15.35 19.90 -4.22
C TYR A 114 14.92 18.85 -5.25
N LEU A 115 15.45 18.94 -6.48
CA LEU A 115 15.16 17.95 -7.52
C LEU A 115 15.64 16.56 -7.13
N GLN A 116 16.80 16.47 -6.49
CA GLN A 116 17.34 15.20 -5.99
C GLN A 116 16.46 14.62 -4.88
N THR A 117 15.98 15.44 -3.94
CA THR A 117 15.03 15.03 -2.90
C THR A 117 13.73 14.53 -3.51
N LEU A 118 13.13 15.27 -4.44
CA LEU A 118 11.92 14.86 -5.15
C LEU A 118 12.10 13.51 -5.86
N LYS A 119 13.21 13.33 -6.56
CA LYS A 119 13.53 12.08 -7.25
C LYS A 119 13.63 10.91 -6.26
N ASN A 120 14.30 11.11 -5.13
CA ASN A 120 14.45 10.07 -4.11
C ASN A 120 13.10 9.68 -3.51
N VAL A 121 12.31 10.67 -3.11
CA VAL A 121 10.94 10.50 -2.59
C VAL A 121 10.08 9.73 -3.59
N TRP A 122 10.10 10.12 -4.87
CA TRP A 122 9.31 9.46 -5.90
C TRP A 122 9.71 8.00 -6.12
N ASN A 123 11.02 7.73 -6.16
CA ASN A 123 11.52 6.36 -6.31
C ASN A 123 11.13 5.47 -5.13
N GLU A 124 11.21 6.02 -3.92
CA GLU A 124 10.81 5.32 -2.69
C GLU A 124 9.31 5.05 -2.68
N TYR A 125 8.49 6.05 -3.02
CA TYR A 125 7.05 5.90 -3.14
C TYR A 125 6.68 4.79 -4.13
N ILE A 126 7.29 4.77 -5.32
CA ILE A 126 7.05 3.71 -6.33
C ILE A 126 7.41 2.34 -5.75
N PHE A 127 8.57 2.23 -5.09
CA PHE A 127 9.03 0.97 -4.52
C PHE A 127 8.04 0.43 -3.47
N CYS A 128 7.66 1.26 -2.50
CA CYS A 128 6.69 0.89 -1.46
C CYS A 128 5.32 0.55 -2.06
N THR A 129 4.83 1.35 -3.01
CA THR A 129 3.53 1.13 -3.66
C THR A 129 3.51 -0.18 -4.47
N ASN A 130 4.62 -0.55 -5.12
CA ASN A 130 4.75 -1.86 -5.78
C ASN A 130 4.65 -3.02 -4.78
N MET A 131 5.30 -2.92 -3.61
CA MET A 131 5.19 -3.94 -2.56
C MET A 131 3.76 -4.07 -2.04
N ILE A 132 3.11 -2.94 -1.76
CA ILE A 132 1.73 -2.86 -1.30
C ILE A 132 0.78 -3.47 -2.35
N SER A 133 0.97 -3.14 -3.63
CA SER A 133 0.22 -3.72 -4.76
C SER A 133 0.35 -5.25 -4.82
N HIS A 134 1.55 -5.79 -4.60
CA HIS A 134 1.75 -7.23 -4.54
C HIS A 134 0.97 -7.89 -3.39
N ILE A 135 0.96 -7.30 -2.21
CA ILE A 135 0.18 -7.77 -1.05
C ILE A 135 -1.31 -7.74 -1.37
N LEU A 136 -1.77 -6.69 -2.05
CA LEU A 136 -3.19 -6.41 -2.30
C LEU A 136 -3.70 -6.99 -3.61
N LYS A 137 -2.87 -7.77 -4.31
CA LYS A 137 -3.16 -8.37 -5.62
C LYS A 137 -4.50 -9.10 -5.68
N TYR A 138 -4.91 -9.78 -4.60
CA TYR A 138 -6.20 -10.46 -4.56
C TYR A 138 -7.39 -9.48 -4.51
N MET A 139 -7.28 -8.41 -3.71
CA MET A 139 -8.29 -7.36 -3.65
C MET A 139 -8.43 -6.66 -5.00
N ASP A 140 -7.31 -6.36 -5.67
CA ASP A 140 -7.31 -5.76 -7.01
C ASP A 140 -7.90 -6.68 -8.10
N LYS A 141 -7.81 -8.01 -7.91
CA LYS A 141 -8.36 -8.97 -8.87
C LYS A 141 -9.86 -9.17 -8.71
N VAL A 142 -10.35 -9.16 -7.46
CA VAL A 142 -11.73 -9.55 -7.14
C VAL A 142 -12.60 -8.33 -6.84
N TYR A 143 -12.18 -7.51 -5.88
CA TYR A 143 -13.03 -6.46 -5.34
C TYR A 143 -13.03 -5.19 -6.21
N THR A 144 -11.87 -4.67 -6.64
CA THR A 144 -11.85 -3.41 -7.41
C THR A 144 -12.55 -3.53 -8.77
N ARG A 145 -12.52 -4.72 -9.38
CA ARG A 145 -13.28 -5.04 -10.60
C ARG A 145 -14.80 -5.10 -10.37
N GLN A 146 -15.23 -5.64 -9.22
CA GLN A 146 -16.65 -5.72 -8.88
C GLN A 146 -17.21 -4.35 -8.48
N ALA A 147 -16.41 -3.53 -7.81
CA ALA A 147 -16.80 -2.23 -7.28
C ALA A 147 -16.53 -1.06 -8.26
N ASN A 148 -15.99 -1.32 -9.46
CA ASN A 148 -15.56 -0.29 -10.42
C ASN A 148 -14.64 0.79 -9.79
N LYS A 149 -13.76 0.37 -8.88
CA LYS A 149 -12.76 1.25 -8.24
C LYS A 149 -11.41 1.15 -8.96
N LEU A 150 -10.62 2.21 -8.88
CA LEU A 150 -9.23 2.20 -9.35
C LEU A 150 -8.41 1.16 -8.58
N ARG A 151 -7.43 0.55 -9.24
CA ARG A 151 -6.46 -0.32 -8.57
C ARG A 151 -5.57 0.53 -7.69
N ILE A 152 -5.01 -0.07 -6.66
CA ILE A 152 -4.22 0.68 -5.67
C ILE A 152 -2.95 1.27 -6.28
N TYR A 153 -2.35 0.60 -7.26
CA TYR A 153 -1.22 1.18 -8.00
C TYR A 153 -1.62 2.42 -8.82
N ASP A 154 -2.86 2.47 -9.29
CA ASP A 154 -3.42 3.54 -10.12
C ASP A 154 -4.14 4.62 -9.28
N SER A 155 -4.19 4.46 -7.95
CA SER A 155 -4.91 5.32 -6.99
C SER A 155 -3.97 6.33 -6.34
#